data_AF-A0A377VY70-F1
#
_entry.id   AF-A0A377VY70-F1
#
_cell.length_a   1.000
_cell.length_b   1.000
_cell.length_c   1.000
_cell.angle_alpha   90.00
_cell.angle_beta   90.00
_cell.angle_gamma   90.00
#
_symmetry.space_group_name_H-M   'P 1'
#
loop_
_entity.id
_entity.type
_entity.pdbx_description
1 polymer ?
#
loop_
_entity_poly.entity_id
_entity_poly.type
_entity_poly.pdbx_seq_one_letter_code
_entity_poly.pdbx_strand_id
1 'polypeptide(L)'
;MMTDYILSPCSLAARGLSQLMLNAAKRPVELPVEGVSLRELAAVKRIVVYLPDDPLWMLTTLRQAARLLDEALPPLPMLILSRSPAIWLWQTLLYQVSHPDRLRNVHTAPADLSCAELAHRLENAPRLERLASEAALIHGKRVVGLTHAELKVILALLQGQTIGEQAQRLGLSQKTLYTQRLAGVKKLVECHPHLAPRFPRTLLPRSPANALTAFEQEWVQAIHDRQVFPVFQPIVDSRSQLQGVEILIRWRHRGQVLHPQTFLPHFRADYTWLLLTAFVLQEAVQNINEYPGAFYFSVNIPSSLADSDSLLRMVEAARQQLRQPEGVARLVLEYAETIDFRHQSRSAAHVAQLQRAGVRVMLDDCFSQGSVIFPARRLHFNAYKLDMSIVNDAQHDPKALALIKSLAYYCQLSDSRCVAEGVDSLAKFTQLKSLGIDRFQGYLFSPPMRREHLPDLIRRFSHQRDPAKR
;
A
#
# COMPACT_ATOMS: atom_id res chain seq x y z
N MET A 1 -40.05 -3.01 -7.91
CA MET A 1 -38.97 -2.48 -7.06
C MET A 1 -37.69 -3.19 -7.43
N MET A 2 -36.58 -2.47 -7.61
CA MET A 2 -35.31 -3.10 -7.96
C MET A 2 -34.64 -3.76 -6.75
N THR A 3 -33.88 -4.82 -6.97
CA THR A 3 -33.26 -5.67 -5.94
C THR A 3 -31.74 -5.64 -6.03
N ASP A 4 -31.08 -5.51 -4.87
CA ASP A 4 -29.64 -5.71 -4.73
C ASP A 4 -29.32 -7.21 -4.64
N TYR A 5 -28.32 -7.67 -5.38
CA TYR A 5 -27.86 -9.07 -5.37
C TYR A 5 -26.42 -9.19 -4.89
N ILE A 6 -26.08 -10.31 -4.25
CA ILE A 6 -24.72 -10.62 -3.79
C ILE A 6 -24.23 -11.90 -4.45
N LEU A 7 -23.19 -11.82 -5.27
CA LEU A 7 -22.51 -12.96 -5.87
C LEU A 7 -21.25 -13.27 -5.05
N SER A 8 -21.26 -14.38 -4.29
CA SER A 8 -20.13 -14.77 -3.45
C SER A 8 -20.04 -16.30 -3.33
N PRO A 9 -18.84 -16.89 -3.49
CA PRO A 9 -18.62 -18.31 -3.20
C PRO A 9 -18.58 -18.61 -1.70
N CYS A 10 -18.50 -17.58 -0.85
CA CYS A 10 -18.43 -17.69 0.61
C CYS A 10 -19.71 -17.16 1.25
N SER A 11 -20.47 -18.03 1.92
CA SER A 11 -21.73 -17.68 2.60
C SER A 11 -21.52 -16.72 3.77
N LEU A 12 -20.38 -16.80 4.47
CA LEU A 12 -20.05 -15.87 5.55
C LEU A 12 -19.81 -14.45 5.02
N ALA A 13 -19.07 -14.33 3.91
CA ALA A 13 -18.85 -13.06 3.24
C ALA A 13 -20.18 -12.48 2.72
N ALA A 14 -21.03 -13.32 2.13
CA ALA A 14 -22.35 -12.91 1.63
C ALA A 14 -23.23 -12.35 2.76
N ARG A 15 -23.29 -13.06 3.90
CA ARG A 15 -24.01 -12.60 5.09
C ARG A 15 -23.46 -11.29 5.65
N GLY A 16 -22.13 -11.15 5.74
CA GLY A 16 -21.48 -9.93 6.19
C GLY A 16 -21.83 -8.73 5.31
N LEU A 17 -21.74 -8.90 3.98
CA LEU A 17 -22.14 -7.89 3.01
C LEU A 17 -23.64 -7.56 3.11
N SER A 18 -24.48 -8.58 3.27
CA SER A 18 -25.92 -8.41 3.46
C SER A 18 -26.23 -7.51 4.66
N GLN A 19 -25.53 -7.72 5.80
CA GLN A 19 -25.64 -6.87 6.99
C GLN A 19 -25.19 -5.43 6.74
N LEU A 20 -24.06 -5.23 6.03
CA LEU A 20 -23.57 -3.90 5.69
C LEU A 20 -24.49 -3.14 4.73
N MET A 21 -25.25 -3.86 3.91
CA MET A 21 -26.17 -3.30 2.92
C MET A 21 -27.60 -3.06 3.45
N LEU A 22 -27.89 -3.37 4.73
CA LEU A 22 -29.25 -3.30 5.26
C LEU A 22 -29.81 -1.88 5.23
N ASN A 23 -30.76 -1.66 4.31
CA ASN A 23 -31.73 -0.57 4.39
C ASN A 23 -33.03 -1.11 5.00
N ALA A 24 -33.77 -0.26 5.74
CA ALA A 24 -34.98 -0.61 6.49
C ALA A 24 -36.12 -1.26 5.67
N ALA A 25 -36.03 -1.34 4.34
CA ALA A 25 -37.09 -1.81 3.45
C ALA A 25 -36.86 -3.18 2.77
N LYS A 26 -35.63 -3.60 2.42
CA LYS A 26 -35.36 -4.90 1.74
C LYS A 26 -33.94 -5.42 1.93
N ARG A 27 -33.80 -6.73 2.19
CA ARG A 27 -32.51 -7.44 2.24
C ARG A 27 -32.03 -7.81 0.83
N PRO A 28 -30.72 -7.76 0.55
CA PRO A 28 -30.18 -8.25 -0.72
C PRO A 28 -30.32 -9.78 -0.84
N VAL A 29 -30.36 -10.26 -2.09
CA VAL A 29 -30.50 -11.69 -2.42
C VAL A 29 -29.14 -12.30 -2.76
N GLU A 30 -28.77 -13.41 -2.12
CA GLU A 30 -27.55 -14.16 -2.43
C GLU A 30 -27.71 -14.96 -3.73
N LEU A 31 -26.71 -14.90 -4.60
CA LEU A 31 -26.62 -15.64 -5.86
C LEU A 31 -25.56 -16.73 -5.75
N PRO A 32 -25.83 -17.97 -6.20
CA PRO A 32 -24.79 -18.96 -6.37
C PRO A 32 -23.82 -18.55 -7.50
N VAL A 33 -22.57 -19.00 -7.37
CA VAL A 33 -21.48 -18.67 -8.31
C VAL A 33 -21.53 -19.46 -9.62
N GLU A 34 -22.41 -20.45 -9.73
CA GLU A 34 -22.64 -21.22 -10.94
C GLU A 34 -24.15 -21.40 -11.16
N GLY A 35 -24.56 -21.57 -12.42
CA GLY A 35 -25.92 -21.96 -12.78
C GLY A 35 -26.95 -20.84 -12.92
N VAL A 36 -26.66 -19.62 -12.47
CA VAL A 36 -27.62 -18.49 -12.57
C VAL A 36 -27.50 -17.77 -13.91
N SER A 37 -28.64 -17.50 -14.54
CA SER A 37 -28.74 -16.54 -15.66
C SER A 37 -29.36 -15.23 -15.20
N LEU A 38 -29.00 -14.13 -15.87
CA LEU A 38 -29.60 -12.81 -15.61
C LEU A 38 -31.12 -12.82 -15.82
N ARG A 39 -31.64 -13.68 -16.69
CA ARG A 39 -33.08 -13.83 -16.98
C ARG A 39 -33.90 -14.33 -15.79
N GLU A 40 -33.26 -15.03 -14.85
CA GLU A 40 -33.87 -15.57 -13.64
C GLU A 40 -33.94 -14.53 -12.52
N LEU A 41 -33.28 -13.38 -12.70
CA LEU A 41 -33.24 -12.33 -11.70
C LEU A 41 -34.40 -11.35 -11.89
N ALA A 42 -35.09 -11.03 -10.78
CA ALA A 42 -36.02 -9.92 -10.73
C ALA A 42 -35.27 -8.59 -10.95
N ALA A 43 -35.99 -7.52 -11.32
CA ALA A 43 -35.46 -6.19 -11.65
C ALA A 43 -34.17 -5.83 -10.88
N VAL A 44 -33.01 -5.98 -11.51
CA VAL A 44 -31.72 -5.86 -10.82
C VAL A 44 -31.39 -4.39 -10.61
N LYS A 45 -31.15 -3.99 -9.35
CA LYS A 45 -30.60 -2.67 -9.02
C LYS A 45 -29.09 -2.64 -9.27
N ARG A 46 -28.39 -3.64 -8.73
CA ARG A 46 -26.97 -3.90 -8.91
C ARG A 46 -26.60 -5.29 -8.40
N ILE A 47 -25.43 -5.77 -8.78
CA ILE A 47 -24.80 -6.97 -8.23
C ILE A 47 -23.51 -6.60 -7.50
N VAL A 48 -23.40 -6.97 -6.23
CA VAL A 48 -22.16 -6.89 -5.45
C VAL A 48 -21.45 -8.24 -5.53
N VAL A 49 -20.25 -8.26 -6.08
CA VAL A 49 -19.46 -9.47 -6.29
C VAL A 49 -18.32 -9.51 -5.29
N TYR A 50 -18.18 -10.59 -4.53
CA TYR A 50 -17.01 -10.83 -3.69
C TYR A 50 -16.07 -11.82 -4.37
N LEU A 51 -14.85 -11.36 -4.71
CA LEU A 51 -13.80 -12.22 -5.24
C LEU A 51 -12.86 -12.65 -4.11
N PRO A 52 -12.83 -13.93 -3.73
CA PRO A 52 -11.87 -14.43 -2.75
C PRO A 52 -10.47 -14.60 -3.35
N ASP A 53 -9.48 -14.85 -2.51
CA ASP A 53 -8.09 -15.10 -2.94
C ASP A 53 -7.81 -16.56 -3.33
N ASP A 54 -8.74 -17.48 -3.09
CA ASP A 54 -8.59 -18.84 -3.61
C ASP A 54 -8.72 -18.83 -5.14
N PRO A 55 -7.73 -19.33 -5.90
CA PRO A 55 -7.69 -19.15 -7.35
C PRO A 55 -8.84 -19.83 -8.07
N LEU A 56 -9.37 -20.95 -7.55
CA LEU A 56 -10.50 -21.64 -8.15
C LEU A 56 -11.76 -20.79 -8.01
N TRP A 57 -12.05 -20.35 -6.79
CA TRP A 57 -13.24 -19.55 -6.52
C TRP A 57 -13.16 -18.13 -7.08
N MET A 58 -11.97 -17.51 -7.09
CA MET A 58 -11.73 -16.22 -7.72
C MET A 58 -12.09 -16.25 -9.20
N LEU A 59 -11.51 -17.20 -9.96
CA LEU A 59 -11.71 -17.30 -11.40
C LEU A 59 -13.13 -17.78 -11.76
N THR A 60 -13.72 -18.65 -10.94
CA THR A 60 -15.10 -19.12 -11.15
C THR A 60 -16.09 -17.98 -10.97
N THR A 61 -15.93 -17.20 -9.89
CA THR A 61 -16.79 -16.05 -9.59
C THR A 61 -16.61 -14.94 -10.62
N LEU A 62 -15.36 -14.67 -11.04
CA LEU A 62 -15.07 -13.69 -12.09
C LEU A 62 -15.69 -14.08 -13.45
N ARG A 63 -15.63 -15.37 -13.81
CA ARG A 63 -16.29 -15.90 -15.02
C ARG A 63 -17.81 -15.71 -14.97
N GLN A 64 -18.43 -15.98 -13.83
CA GLN A 64 -19.87 -15.79 -13.66
C GLN A 64 -20.26 -14.31 -13.68
N ALA A 65 -19.47 -13.44 -13.04
CA ALA A 65 -19.67 -12.00 -13.09
C ALA A 65 -19.60 -11.47 -14.53
N ALA A 66 -18.58 -11.87 -15.30
CA ALA A 66 -18.44 -11.50 -16.70
C ALA A 66 -19.63 -11.98 -17.56
N ARG A 67 -20.10 -13.22 -17.34
CA ARG A 67 -21.28 -13.75 -18.02
C ARG A 67 -22.53 -12.91 -17.74
N LEU A 68 -22.79 -12.55 -16.48
CA LEU A 68 -23.93 -11.71 -16.09
C LEU A 68 -23.85 -10.31 -16.71
N LEU A 69 -22.64 -9.74 -16.78
CA LEU A 69 -22.40 -8.45 -17.46
C LEU A 69 -22.70 -8.56 -18.97
N ASP A 70 -22.30 -9.65 -19.61
CA ASP A 70 -22.44 -9.85 -21.06
C ASP A 70 -23.90 -10.14 -21.47
N GLU A 71 -24.67 -10.81 -20.60
CA GLU A 71 -26.11 -11.05 -20.79
C GLU A 71 -26.97 -9.77 -20.66
N ALA A 72 -26.44 -8.70 -20.05
CA ALA A 72 -27.21 -7.51 -19.68
C ALA A 72 -27.33 -6.46 -20.79
N LEU A 73 -28.57 -6.05 -21.07
CA LEU A 73 -28.94 -4.90 -21.90
C LEU A 73 -30.03 -4.12 -21.15
N PRO A 74 -29.77 -2.91 -20.61
CA PRO A 74 -28.55 -2.08 -20.65
C PRO A 74 -27.40 -2.57 -19.73
N PRO A 75 -26.20 -1.93 -19.75
CA PRO A 75 -25.06 -2.33 -18.92
C PRO A 75 -25.39 -2.40 -17.42
N LEU A 76 -25.16 -3.57 -16.85
CA LEU A 76 -25.52 -3.92 -15.48
C LEU A 76 -24.64 -3.19 -14.45
N PRO A 77 -25.23 -2.48 -13.47
CA PRO A 77 -24.46 -1.94 -12.35
C PRO A 77 -23.85 -3.07 -11.51
N MET A 78 -22.53 -3.09 -11.41
CA MET A 78 -21.79 -4.11 -10.68
C MET A 78 -20.68 -3.50 -9.83
N LEU A 79 -20.57 -3.94 -8.58
CA LEU A 79 -19.47 -3.60 -7.68
C LEU A 79 -18.68 -4.86 -7.37
N ILE A 80 -17.41 -4.90 -7.78
CA ILE A 80 -16.49 -6.00 -7.48
C ILE A 80 -15.66 -5.64 -6.25
N LEU A 81 -15.79 -6.44 -5.20
CA LEU A 81 -14.95 -6.39 -4.02
C LEU A 81 -13.82 -7.40 -4.20
N SER A 82 -12.59 -6.93 -4.35
CA SER A 82 -11.44 -7.80 -4.63
C SER A 82 -10.12 -7.21 -4.14
N ARG A 83 -9.16 -8.09 -3.81
CA ARG A 83 -7.75 -7.71 -3.59
C ARG A 83 -6.94 -7.68 -4.90
N SER A 84 -7.52 -8.09 -6.02
CA SER A 84 -6.87 -8.07 -7.33
C SER A 84 -6.56 -6.63 -7.78
N PRO A 85 -5.41 -6.38 -8.43
CA PRO A 85 -5.12 -5.09 -9.05
C PRO A 85 -6.22 -4.69 -10.03
N ALA A 86 -6.70 -3.44 -9.95
CA ALA A 86 -7.77 -2.92 -10.81
C ALA A 86 -7.45 -3.07 -12.30
N ILE A 87 -6.20 -2.82 -12.69
CA ILE A 87 -5.74 -3.00 -14.07
C ILE A 87 -5.85 -4.45 -14.56
N TRP A 88 -5.53 -5.43 -13.70
CA TRP A 88 -5.65 -6.85 -14.05
C TRP A 88 -7.12 -7.28 -14.16
N LEU A 89 -7.98 -6.83 -13.24
CA LEU A 89 -9.42 -7.09 -13.28
C LEU A 89 -10.03 -6.53 -14.57
N TRP A 90 -9.72 -5.27 -14.89
CA TRP A 90 -10.20 -4.61 -16.10
C TRP A 90 -9.78 -5.36 -17.36
N GLN A 91 -8.48 -5.65 -17.50
CA GLN A 91 -7.95 -6.35 -18.67
C GLN A 91 -8.53 -7.77 -18.80
N THR A 92 -8.71 -8.47 -17.68
CA THR A 92 -9.31 -9.81 -17.70
C THR A 92 -10.77 -9.72 -18.13
N LEU A 93 -11.57 -8.82 -17.54
CA LEU A 93 -12.98 -8.65 -17.91
C LEU A 93 -13.17 -8.26 -19.37
N LEU A 94 -12.30 -7.41 -19.94
CA LEU A 94 -12.34 -7.05 -21.36
C LEU A 94 -12.24 -8.27 -22.29
N TYR A 95 -11.50 -9.32 -21.89
CA TYR A 95 -11.43 -10.57 -22.64
C TYR A 95 -12.60 -11.54 -22.37
N GLN A 96 -13.37 -11.31 -21.31
CA GLN A 96 -14.47 -12.19 -20.91
C GLN A 96 -15.84 -11.70 -21.38
N VAL A 97 -15.97 -10.45 -21.84
CA VAL A 97 -17.22 -9.88 -22.38
C VAL A 97 -17.11 -9.64 -23.89
N SER A 98 -18.25 -9.64 -24.57
CA SER A 98 -18.35 -9.45 -26.02
C SER A 98 -18.04 -8.02 -26.48
N HIS A 99 -18.35 -7.02 -25.64
CA HIS A 99 -18.13 -5.60 -25.94
C HIS A 99 -17.67 -4.82 -24.70
N PRO A 100 -16.70 -3.90 -24.80
CA PRO A 100 -16.22 -3.11 -23.65
C PRO A 100 -17.32 -2.32 -22.93
N ASP A 101 -18.35 -1.88 -23.65
CA ASP A 101 -19.49 -1.13 -23.07
C ASP A 101 -20.25 -1.90 -21.98
N ARG A 102 -20.16 -3.24 -21.96
CA ARG A 102 -20.70 -4.07 -20.88
C ARG A 102 -20.11 -3.69 -19.52
N LEU A 103 -18.89 -3.15 -19.50
CA LEU A 103 -18.15 -2.82 -18.29
C LEU A 103 -18.35 -1.37 -17.79
N ARG A 104 -19.14 -0.56 -18.51
CA ARG A 104 -19.25 0.89 -18.25
C ARG A 104 -19.75 1.24 -16.85
N ASN A 105 -20.55 0.36 -16.25
CA ASN A 105 -21.10 0.49 -14.88
C ASN A 105 -20.45 -0.48 -13.88
N VAL A 106 -19.21 -0.91 -14.15
CA VAL A 106 -18.43 -1.75 -13.24
C VAL A 106 -17.57 -0.87 -12.35
N HIS A 107 -17.76 -1.03 -11.05
CA HIS A 107 -17.02 -0.38 -9.99
C HIS A 107 -16.21 -1.42 -9.23
N THR A 108 -15.14 -0.99 -8.56
CA THR A 108 -14.34 -1.88 -7.72
C THR A 108 -13.94 -1.21 -6.42
N ALA A 109 -13.81 -2.01 -5.37
CA ALA A 109 -13.23 -1.59 -4.10
C ALA A 109 -12.40 -2.73 -3.50
N PRO A 110 -11.37 -2.41 -2.70
CA PRO A 110 -10.64 -3.43 -1.97
C PRO A 110 -11.57 -4.24 -1.06
N ALA A 111 -11.50 -5.56 -1.14
CA ALA A 111 -12.33 -6.45 -0.33
C ALA A 111 -11.93 -6.48 1.15
N ASP A 112 -10.72 -6.02 1.44
CA ASP A 112 -10.08 -6.07 2.73
C ASP A 112 -10.31 -4.81 3.56
N LEU A 113 -11.13 -3.84 3.13
CA LEU A 113 -11.45 -2.61 3.89
C LEU A 113 -12.08 -2.90 5.26
N SER A 114 -11.99 -1.94 6.20
CA SER A 114 -12.76 -2.03 7.45
C SER A 114 -14.27 -2.04 7.16
N CYS A 115 -15.09 -2.59 8.06
CA CYS A 115 -16.55 -2.63 7.86
C CYS A 115 -17.16 -1.23 7.60
N ALA A 116 -16.64 -0.19 8.27
CA ALA A 116 -17.09 1.18 8.08
C ALA A 116 -16.73 1.73 6.69
N GLU A 117 -15.49 1.51 6.24
CA GLU A 117 -15.06 1.92 4.89
C GLU A 117 -15.76 1.11 3.81
N LEU A 118 -15.98 -0.19 4.04
CA LEU A 118 -16.68 -1.07 3.12
C LEU A 118 -18.13 -0.64 2.97
N ALA A 119 -18.82 -0.27 4.06
CA ALA A 119 -20.16 0.34 4.01
C ALA A 119 -20.17 1.60 3.13
N HIS A 120 -19.18 2.48 3.29
CA HIS A 120 -19.07 3.68 2.45
C HIS A 120 -18.79 3.33 0.97
N ARG A 121 -17.92 2.35 0.69
CA ARG A 121 -17.61 1.90 -0.69
C ARG A 121 -18.75 1.14 -1.35
N LEU A 122 -19.59 0.48 -0.57
CA LEU A 122 -20.84 -0.08 -1.08
C LEU A 122 -21.72 1.00 -1.68
N GLU A 123 -21.61 2.27 -1.31
CA GLU A 123 -22.35 3.37 -1.93
C GLU A 123 -21.54 4.14 -2.96
N ASN A 124 -20.25 4.37 -2.68
CA ASN A 124 -19.38 5.29 -3.43
C ASN A 124 -18.06 4.64 -3.88
N ALA A 125 -18.14 3.50 -4.56
CA ALA A 125 -16.98 2.89 -5.18
C ALA A 125 -16.55 3.64 -6.46
N PRO A 126 -15.26 3.79 -6.75
CA PRO A 126 -14.78 4.32 -8.03
C PRO A 126 -15.03 3.34 -9.18
N ARG A 127 -15.07 3.88 -10.41
CA ARG A 127 -15.17 3.07 -11.63
C ARG A 127 -13.90 2.24 -11.85
N LEU A 128 -14.07 0.99 -12.24
CA LEU A 128 -12.97 0.06 -12.49
C LEU A 128 -12.05 0.57 -13.62
N GLU A 129 -12.63 1.07 -14.71
CA GLU A 129 -11.89 1.64 -15.85
C GLU A 129 -10.94 2.75 -15.40
N ARG A 130 -11.44 3.71 -14.60
CA ARG A 130 -10.64 4.83 -14.09
C ARG A 130 -9.44 4.34 -13.28
N LEU A 131 -9.68 3.43 -12.32
CA LEU A 131 -8.60 2.87 -11.50
C LEU A 131 -7.59 2.07 -12.33
N ALA A 132 -8.05 1.36 -13.37
CA ALA A 132 -7.17 0.65 -14.28
C ALA A 132 -6.29 1.60 -15.10
N SER A 133 -6.84 2.72 -15.59
CA SER A 133 -6.08 3.76 -16.30
C SER A 133 -5.05 4.44 -15.40
N GLU A 134 -5.43 4.79 -14.17
CA GLU A 134 -4.51 5.36 -13.17
C GLU A 134 -3.36 4.37 -12.86
N ALA A 135 -3.67 3.09 -12.66
CA ALA A 135 -2.66 2.05 -12.44
C ALA A 135 -1.74 1.83 -13.66
N ALA A 136 -2.25 1.98 -14.88
CA ALA A 136 -1.46 1.83 -16.11
C ALA A 136 -0.39 2.93 -16.26
N LEU A 137 -0.65 4.13 -15.74
CA LEU A 137 0.34 5.22 -15.71
C LEU A 137 1.48 4.92 -14.74
N ILE A 138 1.19 4.21 -13.65
CA ILE A 138 2.16 3.86 -12.61
C ILE A 138 3.03 2.67 -13.05
N HIS A 139 2.42 1.65 -13.63
CA HIS A 139 3.07 0.44 -14.11
C HIS A 139 3.52 0.61 -15.57
N GLY A 140 4.80 0.96 -15.80
CA GLY A 140 5.38 1.06 -17.15
C GLY A 140 5.39 -0.26 -17.96
N LYS A 141 4.93 -1.39 -17.39
CA LYS A 141 4.68 -2.66 -18.08
C LYS A 141 3.18 -2.83 -18.35
N ARG A 142 2.83 -3.30 -19.55
CA ARG A 142 1.48 -3.79 -19.89
C ARG A 142 1.12 -4.99 -19.00
N VAL A 143 0.33 -4.76 -17.95
CA VAL A 143 -0.39 -5.84 -17.26
C VAL A 143 -1.38 -6.43 -18.26
N VAL A 144 -1.33 -7.75 -18.47
CA VAL A 144 -2.21 -8.46 -19.42
C VAL A 144 -3.19 -9.34 -18.64
N GLY A 145 -4.47 -9.22 -18.95
CA GLY A 145 -5.52 -10.06 -18.38
C GLY A 145 -5.55 -11.48 -18.95
N LEU A 146 -6.41 -12.32 -18.39
CA LEU A 146 -6.64 -13.67 -18.88
C LEU A 146 -7.63 -13.66 -20.05
N THR A 147 -7.24 -14.27 -21.18
CA THR A 147 -8.17 -14.52 -22.29
C THR A 147 -9.24 -15.54 -21.90
N HIS A 148 -10.34 -15.61 -22.65
CA HIS A 148 -11.39 -16.62 -22.42
C HIS A 148 -10.83 -18.05 -22.44
N ALA A 149 -9.93 -18.35 -23.39
CA ALA A 149 -9.29 -19.64 -23.49
C ALA A 149 -8.38 -19.93 -22.28
N GLU A 150 -7.51 -18.99 -21.90
CA GLU A 150 -6.62 -19.16 -20.75
C GLU A 150 -7.40 -19.38 -19.45
N LEU A 151 -8.39 -18.53 -19.16
CA LEU A 151 -9.22 -18.65 -17.95
C LEU A 151 -9.90 -20.03 -17.89
N LYS A 152 -10.51 -20.46 -19.00
CA LYS A 152 -11.21 -21.76 -19.09
C LYS A 152 -10.27 -22.93 -18.82
N VAL A 153 -9.04 -22.86 -19.31
CA VAL A 153 -8.06 -23.94 -19.18
C VAL A 153 -7.40 -23.97 -17.80
N ILE A 154 -7.17 -22.81 -17.17
CA ILE A 154 -6.74 -22.72 -15.76
C ILE A 154 -7.81 -23.27 -14.83
N LEU A 155 -9.09 -22.92 -15.03
CA LEU A 155 -10.19 -23.44 -14.20
C LEU A 155 -10.28 -24.96 -14.27
N ALA A 156 -10.18 -25.55 -15.47
CA ALA A 156 -10.16 -26.99 -15.63
C ALA A 156 -9.00 -27.65 -14.86
N LEU A 157 -7.80 -27.04 -14.90
CA LEU A 157 -6.65 -27.50 -14.10
C LEU A 157 -6.95 -27.45 -12.59
N LEU A 158 -7.50 -26.34 -12.10
CA LEU A 158 -7.82 -26.16 -10.67
C LEU A 158 -8.95 -27.09 -10.19
N GLN A 159 -9.81 -27.53 -11.11
CA GLN A 159 -10.85 -28.54 -10.86
C GLN A 159 -10.32 -29.98 -10.97
N GLY A 160 -9.01 -30.17 -11.19
CA GLY A 160 -8.38 -31.49 -11.26
C GLY A 160 -8.43 -32.17 -12.63
N GLN A 161 -8.89 -31.48 -13.69
CA GLN A 161 -8.98 -32.08 -15.03
C GLN A 161 -7.62 -32.21 -15.71
N THR A 162 -7.36 -33.39 -16.26
CA THR A 162 -6.14 -33.63 -17.02
C THR A 162 -6.17 -32.88 -18.36
N ILE A 163 -5.00 -32.66 -18.97
CA ILE A 163 -4.93 -32.06 -20.32
C ILE A 163 -5.61 -32.99 -21.34
N GLY A 164 -5.51 -34.31 -21.17
CA GLY A 164 -6.13 -35.29 -22.06
C GLY A 164 -7.66 -35.22 -22.04
N GLU A 165 -8.26 -35.25 -20.84
CA GLU A 165 -9.71 -35.08 -20.67
C GLU A 165 -10.21 -33.78 -21.31
N GLN A 166 -9.48 -32.70 -21.08
CA GLN A 166 -9.87 -31.40 -21.61
C GLN A 166 -9.69 -31.30 -23.13
N ALA A 167 -8.64 -31.91 -23.68
CA ALA A 167 -8.37 -31.96 -25.12
C ALA A 167 -9.51 -32.66 -25.86
N GLN A 168 -9.92 -33.83 -25.35
CA GLN A 168 -11.03 -34.60 -25.92
C GLN A 168 -12.34 -33.83 -25.85
N ARG A 169 -12.65 -33.19 -24.71
CA ARG A 169 -13.89 -32.43 -24.53
C ARG A 169 -13.98 -31.18 -25.41
N LEU A 170 -12.85 -30.53 -25.69
CA LEU A 170 -12.81 -29.28 -26.46
C LEU A 170 -12.47 -29.48 -27.94
N GLY A 171 -12.11 -30.69 -28.37
CA GLY A 171 -11.63 -30.94 -29.73
C GLY A 171 -10.32 -30.19 -30.04
N LEU A 172 -9.46 -29.99 -29.04
CA LEU A 172 -8.20 -29.25 -29.17
C LEU A 172 -6.99 -30.17 -28.93
N SER A 173 -5.85 -29.83 -29.51
CA SER A 173 -4.61 -30.56 -29.23
C SER A 173 -4.15 -30.34 -27.78
N GLN A 174 -3.56 -31.37 -27.16
CA GLN A 174 -2.96 -31.26 -25.83
C GLN A 174 -1.88 -30.16 -25.78
N LYS A 175 -1.12 -29.97 -26.87
CA LYS A 175 -0.10 -28.91 -27.01
C LYS A 175 -0.70 -27.51 -26.95
N THR A 176 -1.84 -27.29 -27.61
CA THR A 176 -2.57 -26.02 -27.56
C THR A 176 -3.01 -25.70 -26.14
N LEU A 177 -3.63 -26.68 -25.46
CA LEU A 177 -4.08 -26.52 -24.08
C LEU A 177 -2.92 -26.29 -23.13
N TYR A 178 -1.80 -27.02 -23.28
CA TYR A 178 -0.60 -26.81 -22.46
C TYR A 178 -0.06 -25.38 -22.62
N THR A 179 0.04 -24.89 -23.85
CA THR A 179 0.48 -23.51 -24.13
C THR A 179 -0.45 -22.48 -23.49
N GLN A 180 -1.78 -22.69 -23.57
CA GLN A 180 -2.78 -21.84 -22.93
C GLN A 180 -2.69 -21.89 -21.39
N ARG A 181 -2.47 -23.07 -20.79
CA ARG A 181 -2.22 -23.21 -19.33
C ARG A 181 -1.00 -22.42 -18.92
N LEU A 182 0.11 -22.62 -19.61
CA LEU A 182 1.38 -21.97 -19.28
C LEU A 182 1.26 -20.44 -19.38
N ALA A 183 0.71 -19.93 -20.48
CA ALA A 183 0.51 -18.49 -20.66
C ALA A 183 -0.44 -17.91 -19.61
N GLY A 184 -1.57 -18.58 -19.36
CA GLY A 184 -2.56 -18.17 -18.37
C GLY A 184 -2.02 -18.15 -16.94
N VAL A 185 -1.38 -19.24 -16.50
CA VAL A 185 -0.76 -19.32 -15.16
C VAL A 185 0.32 -18.26 -14.99
N LYS A 186 1.15 -18.03 -16.03
CA LYS A 186 2.16 -16.96 -15.99
C LYS A 186 1.53 -15.58 -15.76
N LYS A 187 0.51 -15.22 -16.55
CA LYS A 187 -0.19 -13.93 -16.40
C LYS A 187 -0.86 -13.79 -15.04
N LEU A 188 -1.49 -14.87 -14.57
CA LEU A 188 -2.14 -14.90 -13.27
C LEU A 188 -1.13 -14.70 -12.15
N VAL A 189 -0.03 -15.46 -12.12
CA VAL A 189 1.00 -15.38 -11.07
C VAL A 189 1.81 -14.08 -11.13
N GLU A 190 1.96 -13.47 -12.30
CA GLU A 190 2.63 -12.17 -12.42
C GLU A 190 1.86 -11.05 -11.67
N CYS A 191 0.53 -11.11 -11.68
CA CYS A 191 -0.32 -10.18 -10.90
C CYS A 191 -0.65 -10.74 -9.50
N HIS A 192 -0.67 -12.07 -9.43
CA HIS A 192 -0.94 -13.05 -8.40
C HIS A 192 0.24 -13.74 -7.71
N PRO A 193 1.36 -13.11 -7.27
CA PRO A 193 2.54 -13.89 -6.88
C PRO A 193 2.30 -14.91 -5.77
N HIS A 194 1.44 -14.57 -4.80
CA HIS A 194 1.06 -15.45 -3.69
C HIS A 194 0.30 -16.71 -4.14
N LEU A 195 -0.24 -16.75 -5.37
CA LEU A 195 -0.92 -17.92 -5.93
C LEU A 195 0.04 -18.93 -6.55
N ALA A 196 1.33 -18.59 -6.74
CA ALA A 196 2.31 -19.50 -7.35
C ALA A 196 2.35 -20.91 -6.70
N PRO A 197 2.28 -21.07 -5.36
CA PRO A 197 2.29 -22.39 -4.73
C PRO A 197 1.07 -23.26 -5.05
N ARG A 198 -0.01 -22.68 -5.60
CA ARG A 198 -1.23 -23.41 -6.01
C ARG A 198 -1.12 -24.07 -7.38
N PHE A 199 -0.02 -23.84 -8.11
CA PHE A 199 0.19 -24.36 -9.46
C PHE A 199 1.40 -25.30 -9.54
N PRO A 200 1.39 -26.28 -10.45
CA PRO A 200 2.55 -27.12 -10.73
C PRO A 200 3.78 -26.28 -11.12
N ARG A 201 4.95 -26.62 -10.56
CA ARG A 201 6.23 -25.94 -10.84
C ARG A 201 6.58 -25.85 -12.32
N THR A 202 6.15 -26.83 -13.12
CA THR A 202 6.35 -26.87 -14.58
C THR A 202 5.63 -25.75 -15.34
N LEU A 203 4.58 -25.17 -14.74
CA LEU A 203 3.80 -24.06 -15.30
C LEU A 203 4.24 -22.70 -14.75
N LEU A 204 5.10 -22.67 -13.74
CA LEU A 204 5.62 -21.43 -13.19
C LEU A 204 6.78 -20.92 -14.05
N PRO A 205 6.90 -19.60 -14.24
CA PRO A 205 8.06 -19.04 -14.93
C PRO A 205 9.35 -19.49 -14.22
N ARG A 206 10.37 -19.92 -14.99
CA ARG A 206 11.73 -20.12 -14.47
C ARG A 206 12.15 -18.83 -13.79
N SER A 207 12.47 -18.88 -12.49
CA SER A 207 12.68 -17.71 -11.64
C SER A 207 13.48 -16.64 -12.38
N PRO A 208 12.87 -15.51 -12.78
CA PRO A 208 13.66 -14.35 -13.14
C PRO A 208 14.48 -13.92 -11.92
N ALA A 209 15.55 -13.14 -12.14
CA ALA A 209 16.29 -12.46 -11.09
C ALA A 209 15.41 -11.60 -10.15
N ASN A 210 14.13 -11.40 -10.51
CA ASN A 210 13.11 -10.64 -9.78
C ASN A 210 11.95 -11.53 -9.23
N ALA A 211 12.12 -12.85 -9.15
CA ALA A 211 11.13 -13.72 -8.52
C ALA A 211 11.14 -13.51 -7.00
N LEU A 212 9.96 -13.30 -6.39
CA LEU A 212 9.85 -13.21 -4.94
C LEU A 212 10.34 -14.51 -4.29
N THR A 213 11.20 -14.37 -3.29
CA THR A 213 11.56 -15.46 -2.38
C THR A 213 10.34 -15.94 -1.60
N ALA A 214 10.40 -17.13 -0.99
CA ALA A 214 9.31 -17.63 -0.16
C ALA A 214 8.96 -16.66 0.99
N PHE A 215 9.99 -16.02 1.57
CA PHE A 215 9.83 -15.00 2.60
C PHE A 215 9.11 -13.75 2.08
N GLU A 216 9.48 -13.26 0.89
CA GLU A 216 8.81 -12.12 0.28
C GLU A 216 7.37 -12.45 -0.16
N GLN A 217 7.10 -13.68 -0.63
CA GLN A 217 5.74 -14.13 -0.90
C GLN A 217 4.88 -14.15 0.37
N GLU A 218 5.43 -14.64 1.47
CA GLU A 218 4.77 -14.62 2.78
C GLU A 218 4.52 -13.18 3.25
N TRP A 219 5.50 -12.28 3.10
CA TRP A 219 5.33 -10.87 3.45
C TRP A 219 4.29 -10.16 2.57
N VAL A 220 4.31 -10.42 1.26
CA VAL A 220 3.29 -9.89 0.33
C VAL A 220 1.90 -10.38 0.73
N GLN A 221 1.77 -11.67 1.07
CA GLN A 221 0.50 -12.18 1.59
C GLN A 221 0.11 -11.51 2.91
N ALA A 222 1.07 -11.33 3.82
CA ALA A 222 0.85 -10.70 5.11
C ALA A 222 0.39 -9.24 5.00
N ILE A 223 0.83 -8.48 3.99
CA ILE A 223 0.32 -7.13 3.76
C ILE A 223 -1.16 -7.16 3.35
N HIS A 224 -1.53 -8.12 2.50
CA HIS A 224 -2.92 -8.31 2.07
C HIS A 224 -3.81 -8.83 3.21
N ASP A 225 -3.25 -9.59 4.14
CA ASP A 225 -3.95 -10.12 5.31
C ASP A 225 -3.92 -9.15 6.52
N ARG A 226 -3.51 -7.88 6.31
CA ARG A 226 -3.37 -6.84 7.35
C ARG A 226 -2.51 -7.26 8.55
N GLN A 227 -1.60 -8.21 8.32
CA GLN A 227 -0.58 -8.61 9.29
C GLN A 227 0.60 -7.63 9.27
N VAL A 228 0.83 -6.95 8.14
CA VAL A 228 1.69 -5.76 8.09
C VAL A 228 0.82 -4.53 8.39
N PHE A 229 1.22 -3.72 9.36
CA PHE A 229 0.44 -2.58 9.83
C PHE A 229 1.34 -1.41 10.25
N PRO A 230 0.85 -0.17 10.16
CA PRO A 230 1.59 1.00 10.63
C PRO A 230 1.45 1.16 12.14
N VAL A 231 2.49 1.72 12.74
CA VAL A 231 2.49 2.35 14.06
C VAL A 231 3.03 3.77 13.91
N PHE A 232 2.66 4.65 14.82
CA PHE A 232 2.80 6.09 14.70
C PHE A 232 3.62 6.62 15.86
N GLN A 233 4.71 7.32 15.59
CA GLN A 233 5.55 7.91 16.64
C GLN A 233 5.60 9.43 16.49
N PRO A 234 5.34 10.20 17.58
CA PRO A 234 5.29 11.65 17.49
C PRO A 234 6.70 12.25 17.49
N ILE A 235 6.85 13.31 16.71
CA ILE A 235 7.97 14.24 16.74
C ILE A 235 7.45 15.55 17.32
N VAL A 236 8.08 16.01 18.41
CA VAL A 236 7.65 17.20 19.15
C VAL A 236 8.70 18.30 19.14
N ASP A 237 8.29 19.54 19.39
CA ASP A 237 9.23 20.65 19.62
C ASP A 237 9.73 20.72 21.07
N SER A 238 10.54 21.73 21.37
CA SER A 238 11.10 21.98 22.71
C SER A 238 10.06 22.35 23.79
N ARG A 239 8.79 22.54 23.41
CA ARG A 239 7.61 22.77 24.25
C ARG A 239 6.68 21.55 24.28
N SER A 240 7.14 20.40 23.79
CA SER A 240 6.36 19.18 23.65
C SER A 240 5.09 19.34 22.80
N GLN A 241 5.08 20.27 21.85
CA GLN A 241 3.98 20.41 20.89
C GLN A 241 4.21 19.51 19.68
N LEU A 242 3.15 18.91 19.15
CA LEU A 242 3.23 18.03 17.98
C LEU A 242 3.71 18.79 16.73
N GLN A 243 4.74 18.26 16.07
CA GLN A 243 5.31 18.83 14.85
C GLN A 243 5.17 17.87 13.67
N GLY A 244 5.31 16.57 13.94
CA GLY A 244 5.11 15.52 12.96
C GLY A 244 4.85 14.17 13.59
N VAL A 245 4.53 13.19 12.75
CA VAL A 245 4.32 11.80 13.13
C VAL A 245 5.04 10.92 12.12
N GLU A 246 6.00 10.12 12.58
CA GLU A 246 6.64 9.12 11.74
C GLU A 246 5.77 7.87 11.66
N ILE A 247 5.56 7.39 10.43
CA ILE A 247 4.85 6.14 10.14
C ILE A 247 5.88 5.02 10.02
N LEU A 248 5.84 4.11 10.98
CA LEU A 248 6.72 2.96 11.08
C LEU A 248 5.93 1.67 10.82
N ILE A 249 6.46 0.76 10.03
CA ILE A 249 5.80 -0.53 9.78
C ILE A 249 6.10 -1.55 10.87
N ARG A 250 5.16 -2.45 11.11
CA ARG A 250 5.29 -3.65 11.94
C ARG A 250 4.68 -4.83 11.21
N TRP A 251 5.23 -6.03 11.43
CA TRP A 251 4.69 -7.26 10.83
C TRP A 251 4.36 -8.28 11.90
N ARG A 252 3.08 -8.64 12.03
CA ARG A 252 2.62 -9.75 12.85
C ARG A 252 2.92 -11.07 12.14
N HIS A 253 3.93 -11.79 12.60
CA HIS A 253 4.35 -13.07 12.04
C HIS A 253 4.40 -14.12 13.15
N ARG A 254 3.62 -15.20 12.99
CA ARG A 254 3.53 -16.35 13.93
C ARG A 254 3.27 -15.94 15.39
N GLY A 255 2.35 -15.00 15.59
CA GLY A 255 1.97 -14.51 16.91
C GLY A 255 2.92 -13.46 17.52
N GLN A 256 4.04 -13.16 16.87
CA GLN A 256 4.98 -12.12 17.29
C GLN A 256 4.87 -10.88 16.40
N VAL A 257 5.22 -9.71 16.94
CA VAL A 257 5.31 -8.46 16.16
C VAL A 257 6.78 -8.19 15.84
N LEU A 258 7.13 -8.29 14.56
CA LEU A 258 8.46 -8.03 14.04
C LEU A 258 8.66 -6.54 13.71
N HIS A 259 9.87 -6.07 13.96
CA HIS A 259 10.34 -4.73 13.61
C HIS A 259 10.98 -4.72 12.22
N PRO A 260 11.02 -3.57 11.52
CA PRO A 260 11.56 -3.46 10.16
C PRO A 260 12.98 -4.03 10.02
N GLN A 261 13.84 -3.77 11.00
CA GLN A 261 15.22 -4.29 11.03
C GLN A 261 15.30 -5.82 10.98
N THR A 262 14.25 -6.53 11.39
CA THR A 262 14.19 -8.00 11.38
C THR A 262 13.78 -8.56 10.02
N PHE A 263 13.01 -7.83 9.21
CA PHE A 263 12.45 -8.38 7.96
C PHE A 263 12.87 -7.66 6.69
N LEU A 264 13.13 -6.35 6.73
CA LEU A 264 13.58 -5.58 5.57
C LEU A 264 14.92 -6.09 4.98
N PRO A 265 15.91 -6.54 5.78
CA PRO A 265 17.16 -7.09 5.22
C PRO A 265 16.98 -8.37 4.40
N HIS A 266 15.79 -8.97 4.38
CA HIS A 266 15.46 -10.15 3.57
C HIS A 266 14.79 -9.79 2.23
N PHE A 267 14.42 -8.53 2.00
CA PHE A 267 13.84 -8.10 0.73
C PHE A 267 14.91 -7.99 -0.35
N ARG A 268 14.58 -8.49 -1.54
CA ARG A 268 15.48 -8.56 -2.71
C ARG A 268 14.79 -8.04 -3.97
N ALA A 269 13.51 -8.34 -4.13
CA ALA A 269 12.76 -7.94 -5.31
C ALA A 269 12.27 -6.49 -5.20
N ASP A 270 12.40 -5.74 -6.31
CA ASP A 270 11.85 -4.38 -6.44
C ASP A 270 10.36 -4.34 -6.12
N TYR A 271 9.62 -5.40 -6.46
CA TYR A 271 8.19 -5.48 -6.21
C TYR A 271 7.85 -5.34 -4.71
N THR A 272 8.62 -5.96 -3.82
CA THR A 272 8.41 -5.89 -2.38
C THR A 272 8.61 -4.47 -1.86
N TRP A 273 9.67 -3.78 -2.34
CA TRP A 273 9.94 -2.39 -2.01
C TRP A 273 8.89 -1.43 -2.54
N LEU A 274 8.42 -1.64 -3.78
CA LEU A 274 7.34 -0.87 -4.39
C LEU A 274 6.04 -1.02 -3.61
N LEU A 275 5.68 -2.25 -3.24
CA LEU A 275 4.47 -2.55 -2.48
C LEU A 275 4.51 -1.93 -1.08
N LEU A 276 5.65 -2.04 -0.39
CA LEU A 276 5.86 -1.40 0.90
C LEU A 276 5.74 0.13 0.80
N THR A 277 6.39 0.73 -0.19
CA THR A 277 6.42 2.19 -0.36
C THR A 277 5.02 2.73 -0.69
N ALA A 278 4.29 2.04 -1.57
CA ALA A 278 2.90 2.38 -1.87
C ALA A 278 2.01 2.31 -0.62
N PHE A 279 2.18 1.26 0.19
CA PHE A 279 1.44 1.09 1.45
C PHE A 279 1.68 2.24 2.42
N VAL A 280 2.94 2.59 2.72
CA VAL A 280 3.22 3.67 3.68
C VAL A 280 2.83 5.05 3.16
N LEU A 281 2.95 5.31 1.84
CA LEU A 281 2.47 6.55 1.24
C LEU A 281 0.94 6.67 1.33
N GLN A 282 0.22 5.58 1.09
CA GLN A 282 -1.23 5.55 1.26
C GLN A 282 -1.62 5.84 2.71
N GLU A 283 -0.93 5.23 3.68
CA GLU A 283 -1.14 5.52 5.11
C GLU A 283 -0.90 7.00 5.42
N ALA A 284 0.17 7.60 4.90
CA ALA A 284 0.44 9.03 5.09
C ALA A 284 -0.69 9.92 4.53
N VAL A 285 -1.12 9.69 3.30
CA VAL A 285 -2.22 10.45 2.67
C VAL A 285 -3.52 10.31 3.43
N GLN A 286 -3.87 9.10 3.85
CA GLN A 286 -5.08 8.85 4.64
C GLN A 286 -5.06 9.68 5.93
N ASN A 287 -3.95 9.65 6.67
CA ASN A 287 -3.83 10.37 7.93
C ASN A 287 -3.75 11.91 7.72
N ILE A 288 -3.11 12.39 6.65
CA ILE A 288 -3.13 13.83 6.30
C ILE A 288 -4.56 14.30 6.04
N ASN A 289 -5.36 13.50 5.33
CA ASN A 289 -6.76 13.80 5.01
C ASN A 289 -7.70 13.69 6.22
N GLU A 290 -7.40 12.80 7.16
CA GLU A 290 -8.20 12.53 8.35
C GLU A 290 -7.97 13.58 9.44
N TYR A 291 -6.71 13.95 9.69
CA TYR A 291 -6.34 14.84 10.78
C TYR A 291 -5.96 16.23 10.25
N PRO A 292 -6.78 17.26 10.46
CA PRO A 292 -6.42 18.64 10.11
C PRO A 292 -5.35 19.18 11.06
N GLY A 293 -4.55 20.15 10.60
CA GLY A 293 -3.51 20.80 11.40
C GLY A 293 -2.24 21.09 10.61
N ALA A 294 -1.25 21.68 11.28
CA ALA A 294 0.03 22.04 10.66
C ALA A 294 1.10 20.93 10.72
N PHE A 295 0.88 19.87 11.50
CA PHE A 295 1.84 18.78 11.67
C PHE A 295 1.87 17.85 10.44
N TYR A 296 3.01 17.22 10.21
CA TYR A 296 3.24 16.33 9.06
C TYR A 296 3.16 14.85 9.42
N PHE A 297 3.05 14.02 8.39
CA PHE A 297 3.31 12.58 8.46
C PHE A 297 4.54 12.27 7.61
N SER A 298 5.50 11.53 8.18
CA SER A 298 6.72 11.15 7.50
C SER A 298 6.78 9.65 7.22
N VAL A 299 7.40 9.29 6.09
CA VAL A 299 7.58 7.91 5.64
C VAL A 299 9.01 7.67 5.18
N ASN A 300 9.54 6.49 5.51
CA ASN A 300 10.87 6.05 5.11
C ASN A 300 10.91 5.65 3.63
N ILE A 301 11.89 6.16 2.89
CA ILE A 301 12.13 5.80 1.49
C ILE A 301 13.27 4.77 1.40
N PRO A 302 13.02 3.58 0.83
CA PRO A 302 14.06 2.59 0.65
C PRO A 302 15.08 3.05 -0.39
N SER A 303 16.36 2.79 -0.13
CA SER A 303 17.48 3.15 -1.02
C SER A 303 17.33 2.57 -2.43
N SER A 304 16.75 1.37 -2.55
CA SER A 304 16.46 0.72 -3.83
C SER A 304 15.51 1.50 -4.74
N LEU A 305 14.71 2.42 -4.20
CA LEU A 305 13.76 3.22 -4.97
C LEU A 305 14.16 4.68 -5.12
N ALA A 306 15.18 5.16 -4.42
CA ALA A 306 15.59 6.56 -4.44
C ALA A 306 15.92 7.05 -5.87
N ASP A 307 16.61 6.21 -6.65
CA ASP A 307 16.95 6.46 -8.05
C ASP A 307 15.85 6.08 -9.06
N SER A 308 14.71 5.55 -8.60
CA SER A 308 13.66 5.01 -9.47
C SER A 308 12.58 6.02 -9.81
N ASP A 309 12.23 6.14 -11.10
CA ASP A 309 11.07 6.93 -11.55
C ASP A 309 9.75 6.46 -10.94
N SER A 310 9.69 5.21 -10.48
CA SER A 310 8.52 4.67 -9.80
C SER A 310 8.20 5.43 -8.51
N LEU A 311 9.22 5.91 -7.78
CA LEU A 311 9.00 6.72 -6.57
C LEU A 311 8.28 8.03 -6.91
N LEU A 312 8.74 8.73 -7.95
CA LEU A 312 8.10 9.97 -8.41
C LEU A 312 6.63 9.74 -8.77
N ARG A 313 6.33 8.65 -9.50
CA ARG A 313 4.95 8.30 -9.87
C ARG A 313 4.09 7.97 -8.65
N MET A 314 4.62 7.24 -7.67
CA MET A 314 3.90 6.91 -6.44
C MET A 314 3.60 8.15 -5.59
N VAL A 315 4.56 9.07 -5.45
CA VAL A 315 4.35 10.31 -4.71
C VAL A 315 3.35 11.23 -5.44
N GLU A 316 3.40 11.30 -6.76
CA GLU A 316 2.40 12.05 -7.54
C GLU A 316 0.99 11.45 -7.38
N ALA A 317 0.86 10.12 -7.41
CA ALA A 317 -0.42 9.45 -7.14
C ALA A 317 -0.91 9.72 -5.70
N ALA A 318 0.00 9.72 -4.72
CA ALA A 318 -0.31 10.08 -3.33
C ALA A 318 -0.79 11.55 -3.23
N ARG A 319 -0.12 12.47 -3.93
CA ARG A 319 -0.49 13.89 -3.99
C ARG A 319 -1.91 14.09 -4.55
N GLN A 320 -2.28 13.36 -5.60
CA GLN A 320 -3.61 13.44 -6.22
C GLN A 320 -4.74 12.92 -5.31
N GLN A 321 -4.42 12.10 -4.31
CA GLN A 321 -5.39 11.57 -3.34
C GLN A 321 -5.60 12.49 -2.13
N LEU A 322 -4.84 13.57 -1.99
CA LEU A 322 -5.04 14.57 -0.95
C LEU A 322 -6.33 15.36 -1.19
N ARG A 323 -7.10 15.58 -0.13
CA ARG A 323 -8.37 16.34 -0.19
C ARG A 323 -8.16 17.83 -0.41
N GLN A 324 -7.02 18.35 0.03
CA GLN A 324 -6.65 19.75 -0.07
C GLN A 324 -5.23 19.91 -0.64
N PRO A 325 -4.99 20.86 -1.56
CA PRO A 325 -3.67 21.07 -2.16
C PRO A 325 -2.56 21.33 -1.14
N GLU A 326 -2.83 22.10 -0.08
CA GLU A 326 -1.89 22.41 0.98
C GLU A 326 -1.46 21.18 1.81
N GLY A 327 -2.20 20.08 1.71
CA GLY A 327 -1.85 18.80 2.34
C GLY A 327 -0.50 18.24 1.87
N VAL A 328 -0.02 18.63 0.67
CA VAL A 328 1.25 18.10 0.12
C VAL A 328 2.44 18.46 0.99
N ALA A 329 2.45 19.65 1.60
CA ALA A 329 3.52 20.09 2.49
C ALA A 329 3.54 19.27 3.81
N ARG A 330 2.48 18.50 4.11
CA ARG A 330 2.39 17.62 5.26
C ARG A 330 2.84 16.19 4.96
N LEU A 331 3.13 15.87 3.70
CA LEU A 331 3.79 14.62 3.32
C LEU A 331 5.31 14.84 3.36
N VAL A 332 5.98 14.09 4.23
CA VAL A 332 7.44 14.14 4.40
C VAL A 332 8.05 12.80 4.01
N LEU A 333 9.11 12.84 3.22
CA LEU A 333 9.87 11.64 2.84
C LEU A 333 11.23 11.63 3.53
N GLU A 334 11.56 10.53 4.20
CA GLU A 334 12.80 10.34 4.94
C GLU A 334 13.77 9.50 4.10
N TYR A 335 14.94 10.05 3.83
CA TYR A 335 16.00 9.41 3.05
C TYR A 335 17.17 9.10 3.98
N ALA A 336 17.56 7.83 4.07
CA ALA A 336 18.75 7.46 4.85
C ALA A 336 20.03 8.10 4.26
N GLU A 337 20.98 8.45 5.13
CA GLU A 337 22.28 8.99 4.73
C GLU A 337 23.11 8.07 3.80
N THR A 338 22.81 6.77 3.81
CA THR A 338 23.48 5.76 2.98
C THR A 338 23.08 5.83 1.50
N ILE A 339 22.03 6.60 1.17
CA ILE A 339 21.59 6.79 -0.21
C ILE A 339 22.62 7.62 -0.97
N ASP A 340 23.00 7.13 -2.16
CA ASP A 340 23.98 7.81 -2.99
C ASP A 340 23.38 9.06 -3.66
N PHE A 341 23.87 10.23 -3.27
CA PHE A 341 23.53 11.52 -3.88
C PHE A 341 24.65 12.10 -4.75
N ARG A 342 25.54 11.25 -5.31
CA ARG A 342 26.62 11.66 -6.24
C ARG A 342 26.09 11.96 -7.63
N HIS A 343 26.89 12.65 -8.46
CA HIS A 343 26.48 13.13 -9.80
C HIS A 343 26.00 12.06 -10.78
N GLN A 344 26.34 10.78 -10.55
CA GLN A 344 25.88 9.68 -11.38
C GLN A 344 24.51 9.12 -10.93
N SER A 345 24.06 9.44 -9.72
CA SER A 345 22.75 9.05 -9.19
C SER A 345 21.64 9.97 -9.72
N ARG A 346 20.42 9.43 -9.83
CA ARG A 346 19.21 10.21 -10.16
C ARG A 346 18.52 10.75 -8.91
N SER A 347 18.87 10.25 -7.73
CA SER A 347 18.29 10.54 -6.43
C SER A 347 18.27 12.03 -6.12
N ALA A 348 19.36 12.75 -6.38
CA ALA A 348 19.40 14.20 -6.17
C ALA A 348 18.40 14.97 -7.06
N ALA A 349 18.27 14.58 -8.33
CA ALA A 349 17.31 15.19 -9.24
C ALA A 349 15.86 14.84 -8.84
N HIS A 350 15.62 13.62 -8.36
CA HIS A 350 14.31 13.19 -7.86
C HIS A 350 13.90 13.96 -6.61
N VAL A 351 14.80 14.11 -5.63
CA VAL A 351 14.56 14.94 -4.44
C VAL A 351 14.20 16.37 -4.84
N ALA A 352 14.98 16.99 -5.73
CA ALA A 352 14.70 18.34 -6.21
C ALA A 352 13.35 18.45 -6.96
N GLN A 353 12.92 17.40 -7.67
CA GLN A 353 11.61 17.34 -8.30
C GLN A 353 10.47 17.25 -7.29
N LEU A 354 10.62 16.43 -6.26
CA LEU A 354 9.64 16.28 -5.19
C LEU A 354 9.48 17.57 -4.39
N GLN A 355 10.59 18.24 -4.08
CA GLN A 355 10.56 19.54 -3.40
C GLN A 355 9.86 20.62 -4.23
N ARG A 356 10.10 20.67 -5.55
CA ARG A 356 9.36 21.57 -6.46
C ARG A 356 7.86 21.28 -6.50
N ALA A 357 7.46 20.03 -6.22
CA ALA A 357 6.05 19.64 -6.09
C ALA A 357 5.46 19.94 -4.69
N GLY A 358 6.22 20.56 -3.79
CA GLY A 358 5.79 20.93 -2.44
C GLY A 358 5.96 19.85 -1.39
N VAL A 359 6.53 18.69 -1.74
CA VAL A 359 6.82 17.61 -0.80
C VAL A 359 8.07 17.95 0.01
N ARG A 360 8.02 17.74 1.32
CA ARG A 360 9.18 17.94 2.19
C ARG A 360 10.03 16.68 2.27
N VAL A 361 11.33 16.85 2.45
CA VAL A 361 12.29 15.75 2.58
C VAL A 361 13.16 15.93 3.82
N MET A 362 13.53 14.81 4.44
CA MET A 362 14.43 14.77 5.60
C MET A 362 15.58 13.80 5.31
N LEU A 363 16.75 14.11 5.86
CA LEU A 363 17.87 13.18 5.89
C LEU A 363 17.83 12.41 7.20
N ASP A 364 17.76 11.09 7.11
CA ASP A 364 17.60 10.18 8.24
C ASP A 364 18.92 9.47 8.61
N ASP A 365 18.96 8.94 9.83
CA ASP A 365 20.10 8.23 10.41
C ASP A 365 21.42 9.04 10.43
N CYS A 366 21.37 10.38 10.54
CA CYS A 366 22.56 11.22 10.45
C CYS A 366 23.58 10.86 11.54
N PHE A 367 24.83 10.62 11.11
CA PHE A 367 25.96 10.26 11.97
C PHE A 367 25.78 8.95 12.75
N SER A 368 25.03 8.00 12.18
CA SER A 368 25.04 6.61 12.64
C SER A 368 26.48 6.02 12.62
N GLN A 369 26.72 4.90 13.31
CA GLN A 369 28.04 4.25 13.36
C GLN A 369 28.60 3.80 11.99
N GLY A 370 27.79 3.85 10.91
CA GLY A 370 28.19 3.57 9.53
C GLY A 370 28.18 4.79 8.60
N SER A 371 27.98 5.99 9.13
CA SER A 371 27.87 7.23 8.34
C SER A 371 29.17 7.57 7.61
N VAL A 372 29.08 7.86 6.32
CA VAL A 372 30.23 8.23 5.49
C VAL A 372 30.03 9.58 4.77
N ILE A 373 28.77 10.04 4.59
CA ILE A 373 28.46 11.15 3.68
C ILE A 373 27.39 12.06 4.27
N PHE A 374 27.69 13.36 4.36
CA PHE A 374 26.72 14.41 4.64
C PHE A 374 26.46 15.25 3.36
N PRO A 375 25.38 15.02 2.61
CA PRO A 375 25.14 15.59 1.28
C PRO A 375 24.71 17.08 1.26
N ALA A 376 24.92 17.82 2.34
CA ALA A 376 24.44 19.19 2.55
C ALA A 376 24.85 20.23 1.50
N ARG A 377 25.96 20.03 0.78
CA ARG A 377 26.37 20.95 -0.29
C ARG A 377 25.55 20.79 -1.58
N ARG A 378 24.89 19.64 -1.78
CA ARG A 378 24.15 19.32 -3.01
C ARG A 378 22.66 19.47 -2.86
N LEU A 379 22.14 19.09 -1.70
CA LEU A 379 20.71 19.03 -1.43
C LEU A 379 20.43 19.77 -0.13
N HIS A 380 19.41 20.62 -0.17
CA HIS A 380 18.84 21.21 1.02
C HIS A 380 17.74 20.28 1.54
N PHE A 381 17.88 19.78 2.77
CA PHE A 381 16.83 19.01 3.44
C PHE A 381 16.06 19.90 4.42
N ASN A 382 14.75 19.64 4.56
CA ASN A 382 13.91 20.40 5.48
C ASN A 382 14.24 20.05 6.95
N ALA A 383 14.72 18.84 7.21
CA ALA A 383 15.26 18.46 8.49
C ALA A 383 16.36 17.40 8.36
N TYR A 384 17.18 17.30 9.40
CA TYR A 384 18.20 16.28 9.59
C TYR A 384 17.91 15.56 10.91
N LYS A 385 17.76 14.24 10.84
CA LYS A 385 17.45 13.39 11.99
C LYS A 385 18.74 12.74 12.48
N LEU A 386 19.17 13.10 13.69
CA LEU A 386 20.29 12.49 14.39
C LEU A 386 19.89 11.09 14.84
N ASP A 387 20.66 10.09 14.42
CA ASP A 387 20.44 8.71 14.82
C ASP A 387 20.51 8.55 16.35
N MET A 388 19.77 7.56 16.87
CA MET A 388 19.77 7.25 18.29
C MET A 388 21.17 6.90 18.82
N SER A 389 22.05 6.28 18.02
CA SER A 389 23.40 5.91 18.48
C SER A 389 24.23 7.15 18.86
N ILE A 390 24.32 8.17 18.01
CA ILE A 390 25.08 9.37 18.32
C ILE A 390 24.46 10.18 19.46
N VAL A 391 23.13 10.18 19.57
CA VAL A 391 22.42 10.82 20.69
C VAL A 391 22.77 10.14 22.02
N ASN A 392 22.91 8.82 22.04
CA ASN A 392 23.33 8.06 23.23
C ASN A 392 24.81 8.30 23.57
N ASP A 393 25.67 8.37 22.55
CA ASP A 393 27.11 8.54 22.74
C ASP A 393 27.48 9.97 23.22
N ALA A 394 26.65 10.98 22.93
CA ALA A 394 26.89 12.39 23.23
C ALA A 394 27.18 12.73 24.72
N GLN A 395 26.79 11.86 25.64
CA GLN A 395 27.07 12.04 27.08
C GLN A 395 28.50 11.67 27.46
N HIS A 396 29.14 10.78 26.70
CA HIS A 396 30.42 10.16 27.06
C HIS A 396 31.50 10.34 25.98
N ASP A 397 31.10 10.73 24.76
CA ASP A 397 32.01 11.01 23.65
C ASP A 397 31.98 12.51 23.26
N PRO A 398 33.05 13.27 23.58
CA PRO A 398 33.19 14.66 23.16
C PRO A 398 33.11 14.86 21.64
N LYS A 399 33.48 13.86 20.82
CA LYS A 399 33.38 13.94 19.36
C LYS A 399 31.94 13.85 18.89
N ALA A 400 31.17 12.88 19.39
CA ALA A 400 29.72 12.82 19.17
C ALA A 400 29.03 14.15 19.56
N LEU A 401 29.38 14.71 20.72
CA LEU A 401 28.85 16.00 21.16
C LEU A 401 29.21 17.16 20.20
N ALA A 402 30.44 17.19 19.69
CA ALA A 402 30.88 18.20 18.73
C ALA A 402 30.16 18.08 17.38
N LEU A 403 29.91 16.86 16.90
CA LEU A 403 29.13 16.61 15.67
C LEU A 403 27.68 17.08 15.81
N ILE A 404 27.03 16.76 16.93
CA ILE A 404 25.66 17.22 17.23
C ILE A 404 25.58 18.74 17.24
N LYS A 405 26.51 19.42 17.94
CA LYS A 405 26.59 20.90 17.96
C LYS A 405 26.77 21.47 16.57
N SER A 406 27.64 20.86 15.76
CA SER A 406 27.93 21.32 14.40
C SER A 406 26.70 21.20 13.51
N LEU A 407 25.97 20.09 13.59
CA LEU A 407 24.73 19.90 12.82
C LEU A 407 23.62 20.84 13.29
N ALA A 408 23.44 21.01 14.61
CA ALA A 408 22.46 21.95 15.15
C ALA A 408 22.72 23.38 14.64
N TYR A 409 23.98 23.81 14.65
CA TYR A 409 24.37 25.12 14.12
C TYR A 409 24.20 25.22 12.60
N TYR A 410 24.56 24.18 11.85
CA TYR A 410 24.30 24.11 10.41
C TYR A 410 22.80 24.28 10.10
N CYS A 411 21.94 23.53 10.80
CA CYS A 411 20.49 23.61 10.62
C CYS A 411 19.95 25.03 10.87
N GLN A 412 20.47 25.71 11.90
CA GLN A 412 20.13 27.11 12.17
C GLN A 412 20.51 28.04 11.01
N LEU A 413 21.69 27.85 10.41
CA LEU A 413 22.16 28.66 9.29
C LEU A 413 21.45 28.36 7.97
N SER A 414 20.97 27.12 7.79
CA SER A 414 20.35 26.66 6.55
C SER A 414 18.82 26.74 6.53
N ASP A 415 18.19 27.24 7.60
CA ASP A 415 16.73 27.17 7.83
C ASP A 415 16.18 25.72 7.78
N SER A 416 17.00 24.78 8.23
CA SER A 416 16.62 23.37 8.40
C SER A 416 16.31 23.08 9.87
N ARG A 417 15.58 22.00 10.11
CA ARG A 417 15.30 21.50 11.48
C ARG A 417 16.28 20.42 11.88
N CYS A 418 16.59 20.33 13.17
CA CYS A 418 17.42 19.26 13.72
C CYS A 418 16.57 18.41 14.65
N VAL A 419 16.38 17.15 14.29
CA VAL A 419 15.58 16.18 15.04
C VAL A 419 16.52 15.25 15.79
N ALA A 420 16.38 15.12 17.10
CA ALA A 420 17.08 14.08 17.85
C ALA A 420 16.18 12.88 18.10
N GLU A 421 16.64 11.70 17.71
CA GLU A 421 15.98 10.42 17.96
C GLU A 421 16.45 9.75 19.25
N GLY A 422 15.67 8.77 19.72
CA GLY A 422 16.03 8.01 20.92
C GLY A 422 16.04 8.83 22.21
N VAL A 423 15.24 9.91 22.28
CA VAL A 423 15.11 10.73 23.49
C VAL A 423 14.22 10.01 24.51
N ASP A 424 14.84 9.38 25.50
CA ASP A 424 14.21 8.49 26.49
C ASP A 424 14.21 9.05 27.93
N SER A 425 14.92 10.15 28.18
CA SER A 425 15.07 10.74 29.51
C SER A 425 15.04 12.27 29.48
N LEU A 426 14.54 12.87 30.57
CA LEU A 426 14.49 14.33 30.72
C LEU A 426 15.88 14.97 30.70
N ALA A 427 16.89 14.27 31.22
CA ALA A 427 18.28 14.71 31.19
C ALA A 427 18.79 14.83 29.74
N LYS A 428 18.60 13.79 28.92
CA LYS A 428 18.95 13.79 27.50
C LYS A 428 18.20 14.89 26.74
N PHE A 429 16.90 15.05 26.97
CA PHE A 429 16.12 16.14 26.38
C PHE A 429 16.66 17.53 26.74
N THR A 430 16.94 17.78 28.02
CA THR A 430 17.43 19.08 28.50
C THR A 430 18.81 19.40 27.91
N GLN A 431 19.69 18.41 27.84
CA GLN A 431 20.99 18.53 27.21
C GLN A 431 20.86 18.85 25.72
N LEU A 432 20.13 18.05 24.96
CA LEU A 432 19.97 18.28 23.51
C LEU A 432 19.31 19.62 23.21
N LYS A 433 18.32 20.02 24.01
CA LYS A 433 17.68 21.35 23.91
C LYS A 433 18.67 22.48 24.12
N SER A 434 19.59 22.37 25.08
CA SER A 434 20.62 23.40 25.30
C SER A 434 21.66 23.46 24.19
N LEU A 435 21.79 22.39 23.39
CA LEU A 435 22.64 22.35 22.19
C LEU A 435 21.98 22.96 20.95
N GLY A 436 20.74 23.46 21.06
CA GLY A 436 20.02 24.07 19.94
C GLY A 436 19.21 23.08 19.09
N ILE A 437 19.07 21.83 19.52
CA ILE A 437 18.17 20.87 18.88
C ILE A 437 16.72 21.35 19.08
N ASP A 438 15.94 21.38 17.99
CA ASP A 438 14.61 21.98 17.99
C ASP A 438 13.47 20.99 17.81
N ARG A 439 13.75 19.73 17.49
CA ARG A 439 12.77 18.64 17.38
C ARG A 439 13.26 17.38 18.10
N PHE A 440 12.34 16.63 18.67
CA PHE A 440 12.65 15.47 19.51
C PHE A 440 11.69 14.32 19.26
N GLN A 441 12.24 13.11 19.21
CA GLN A 441 11.51 11.86 19.05
C GLN A 441 12.09 10.81 20.00
N GLY A 442 11.23 10.11 20.73
CA GLY A 442 11.68 9.05 21.63
C GLY A 442 10.69 8.73 22.75
N TYR A 443 11.07 7.74 23.56
CA TYR A 443 10.18 7.12 24.55
C TYR A 443 9.85 8.05 25.73
N LEU A 444 10.62 9.12 25.93
CA LEU A 444 10.26 10.18 26.88
C LEU A 444 8.88 10.77 26.57
N PHE A 445 8.55 10.89 25.28
CA PHE A 445 7.29 11.45 24.81
C PHE A 445 6.27 10.35 24.55
N SER A 446 6.62 9.41 23.67
CA SER A 446 5.80 8.27 23.33
C SER A 446 6.61 7.19 22.60
N PRO A 447 6.40 5.90 22.91
CA PRO A 447 6.77 4.84 21.98
C PRO A 447 5.90 4.92 20.70
N PRO A 448 6.26 4.19 19.63
CA PRO A 448 5.38 4.02 18.48
C PRO A 448 4.05 3.37 18.89
N MET A 449 2.93 4.00 18.53
CA MET A 449 1.59 3.58 18.97
C MET A 449 0.77 3.05 17.79
N ARG A 450 -0.18 2.14 18.07
CA ARG A 450 -1.13 1.67 17.05
C ARG A 450 -2.10 2.78 16.66
N ARG A 451 -2.69 2.64 15.46
CA ARG A 451 -3.67 3.58 14.88
C ARG A 451 -4.78 3.95 15.86
N GLU A 452 -5.30 2.99 16.62
CA GLU A 452 -6.38 3.23 17.60
C GLU A 452 -6.04 4.29 18.66
N HIS A 453 -4.76 4.56 18.93
CA HIS A 453 -4.30 5.55 19.90
C HIS A 453 -3.87 6.88 19.27
N LEU A 454 -3.85 6.99 17.94
CA LEU A 454 -3.39 8.18 17.24
C LEU A 454 -4.22 9.44 17.56
N PRO A 455 -5.57 9.40 17.66
CA PRO A 455 -6.37 10.57 18.05
C PRO A 455 -6.00 11.11 19.43
N ASP A 456 -5.78 10.23 20.41
CA ASP A 456 -5.42 10.62 21.77
C ASP A 456 -4.00 11.18 21.84
N LEU A 457 -3.08 10.60 21.08
CA LEU A 457 -1.72 11.09 20.92
C LEU A 457 -1.71 12.51 20.33
N ILE A 458 -2.45 12.75 19.25
CA ILE A 458 -2.56 14.09 18.65
C ILE A 458 -3.14 15.08 19.66
N ARG A 459 -4.21 14.72 20.35
CA ARG A 459 -4.86 15.59 21.35
C ARG A 459 -3.90 15.96 22.48
N ARG A 460 -3.15 14.98 23.02
CA ARG A 460 -2.18 15.16 24.10
C ARG A 460 -1.11 16.20 23.75
N PHE A 461 -0.59 16.15 22.53
CA PHE A 461 0.50 17.03 22.07
C PHE A 461 0.02 18.29 21.34
N SER A 462 -1.30 18.48 21.15
CA SER A 462 -1.89 19.70 20.57
C SER A 462 -2.46 20.65 21.63
N HIS A 463 -2.74 20.18 22.85
CA HIS A 463 -3.46 20.93 23.89
C HIS A 463 -2.67 21.28 25.13
N GLN A 464 -1.33 21.13 25.15
CA GLN A 464 -0.52 21.71 26.23
C GLN A 464 -0.49 23.25 26.09
N ARG A 465 -1.58 23.88 26.55
CA ARG A 465 -1.63 25.30 26.90
C ARG A 465 -0.65 25.56 28.04
N ASP A 466 0.04 26.67 27.89
CA ASP A 466 0.95 27.34 28.82
C ASP A 466 0.66 27.04 30.33
N PRO A 467 1.62 26.50 31.10
CA PRO A 467 1.48 26.32 32.55
C PRO A 467 1.23 27.64 33.31
N ALA A 468 1.43 28.80 32.67
CA ALA A 468 1.25 30.13 33.25
C ALA A 468 -0.23 30.62 33.34
N LYS A 469 -1.22 29.76 33.08
CA LYS A 469 -2.64 30.06 33.34
C LYS A 469 -3.19 29.20 34.48
N ARG A 470 -2.71 29.44 35.70
CA ARG A 470 -3.41 29.15 36.96
C ARG A 470 -3.20 30.27 37.95
#